data_AF-A0A558AQE9-F1
#
_entry.id   AF-A0A558AQE9-F1
#
_cell.length_a   1.000
_cell.length_b   1.000
_cell.length_c   1.000
_cell.angle_alpha   90.00
_cell.angle_beta   90.00
_cell.angle_gamma   90.00
#
_symmetry.space_group_name_H-M   'P 1'
#
loop_
_entity.id
_entity.type
_entity.pdbx_description
1 polymer ?
#
loop_
_entity_poly.entity_id
_entity_poly.type
_entity_poly.pdbx_seq_one_letter_code
_entity_poly.pdbx_strand_id
1 'polypeptide(L)'
;MRYIIIGAGAVGSTVAAQLHLAGIRTVLIARGKHAAAIRDGGLRYLRPSGEQVVAVPVASGAAEVDLAADDVLVLATKTQNTEEVLQEWAWRPAGEGLAADLPVVSLQNGLENERAALRRFRTVFGAAVWQPSTFLEPGEVSAEGAEKPGIFWLGRYPSGEDPRLDAIAEDFRRADFVVQVVPDLPRWKAGKLLANLTNAVHALYGRDDRITGELQAEARRVFQAAGMTAADLAAESEVDISAVEVAEIPGRARGGSSTWQSLARGAGSVETDFLNGEIVLLGRLHGVPTPLNEAVQRRLAIAANHGEAPGSADPAELPRPVPPVLVSAEELARQLDSENPPVLLDVRWKLGDPNGHQHYLEGHLPGAVYVDLHTELAAPPVPAEGRHPLPDLEALQAAARRWGVREGVSVVAYDAGGNMAAARAWWLLRWAGLSEVRLLDGGLAAWGDRPLETGHGRTPEPGDVVLRSGNLPVLTIDEAAAFPDHGLLLDARAGERYRGEQEPIDPRAGHIPGAVSAPTGDNLAPDGRFRSVSELAGRFAGLGATDRPVAVYCGSGVTAAHEIAALAAAGIEAALYPGSWSQWSNHPDRPVATGPDPVGPNR
;
A
#
# COMPACT_ATOMS: atom_id res chain seq x y z
N MET A 1 -23.93 35.13 -3.76
CA MET A 1 -23.18 34.49 -4.86
C MET A 1 -24.17 33.80 -5.80
N ARG A 2 -23.74 33.47 -7.01
CA ARG A 2 -24.45 32.53 -7.90
C ARG A 2 -23.53 31.35 -8.21
N TYR A 3 -24.06 30.13 -8.18
CA TYR A 3 -23.27 28.91 -8.37
C TYR A 3 -23.45 28.37 -9.79
N ILE A 4 -22.34 28.14 -10.49
CA ILE A 4 -22.31 27.49 -11.80
C ILE A 4 -21.82 26.06 -11.59
N ILE A 5 -22.75 25.11 -11.59
CA ILE A 5 -22.46 23.70 -11.32
C ILE A 5 -22.07 22.99 -12.62
N ILE A 6 -20.77 22.77 -12.80
CA ILE A 6 -20.19 22.20 -14.01
C ILE A 6 -20.16 20.68 -13.88
N GLY A 7 -21.14 20.02 -14.51
CA GLY A 7 -21.27 18.57 -14.53
C GLY A 7 -22.57 18.07 -13.88
N ALA A 8 -23.58 17.79 -14.71
CA ALA A 8 -24.87 17.24 -14.28
C ALA A 8 -24.89 15.71 -14.08
N GLY A 9 -23.87 15.19 -13.38
CA GLY A 9 -23.90 13.83 -12.84
C GLY A 9 -24.75 13.76 -11.57
N ALA A 10 -24.76 12.61 -10.89
CA ALA A 10 -25.48 12.44 -9.63
C ALA A 10 -25.13 13.54 -8.60
N VAL A 11 -23.83 13.77 -8.37
CA VAL A 11 -23.37 14.75 -7.39
C VAL A 11 -23.77 16.17 -7.75
N GLY A 12 -23.42 16.62 -8.96
CA GLY A 12 -23.70 17.99 -9.39
C GLY A 12 -25.20 18.29 -9.49
N SER A 13 -26.01 17.35 -9.98
CA SER A 13 -27.46 17.54 -10.04
C SER A 13 -28.10 17.62 -8.65
N THR A 14 -27.64 16.83 -7.67
CA THR A 14 -28.07 16.96 -6.27
C THR A 14 -27.70 18.31 -5.66
N VAL A 15 -26.44 18.75 -5.84
CA VAL A 15 -25.99 20.07 -5.35
C VAL A 15 -26.81 21.20 -5.98
N ALA A 16 -27.04 21.13 -7.30
CA ALA A 16 -27.81 22.14 -7.99
C ALA A 16 -29.28 22.18 -7.55
N ALA A 17 -29.90 21.01 -7.36
CA ALA A 17 -31.27 20.89 -6.86
C ALA A 17 -31.40 21.51 -5.47
N GLN A 18 -30.50 21.16 -4.54
CA GLN A 18 -30.56 21.64 -3.17
C GLN A 18 -30.30 23.14 -3.03
N LEU A 19 -29.30 23.68 -3.75
CA LEU A 19 -29.07 25.13 -3.78
C LEU A 19 -30.29 25.87 -4.33
N HIS A 20 -30.89 25.35 -5.42
CA HIS A 20 -32.08 25.96 -6.01
C HIS A 20 -33.30 25.91 -5.05
N LEU A 21 -33.53 24.78 -4.38
CA LEU A 21 -34.60 24.63 -3.38
C LEU A 21 -34.42 25.60 -2.19
N ALA A 22 -33.17 25.91 -1.81
CA ALA A 22 -32.85 26.90 -0.79
C ALA A 22 -32.94 28.37 -1.28
N GLY A 23 -33.38 28.60 -2.52
CA GLY A 23 -33.49 29.93 -3.12
C GLY A 23 -32.13 30.56 -3.47
N ILE A 24 -31.07 29.76 -3.56
CA ILE A 24 -29.73 30.21 -3.92
C ILE A 24 -29.59 30.16 -5.44
N ARG A 25 -29.16 31.29 -6.05
CA ARG A 25 -29.02 31.41 -7.51
C ARG A 25 -28.05 30.36 -8.03
N THR A 26 -28.54 29.51 -8.94
CA THR A 26 -27.79 28.35 -9.43
C THR A 26 -28.07 28.12 -10.91
N VAL A 27 -27.04 27.72 -11.66
CA VAL A 27 -27.13 27.24 -13.04
C VAL A 27 -26.42 25.89 -13.12
N LEU A 28 -27.09 24.88 -13.68
CA LEU A 28 -26.54 23.54 -13.88
C LEU A 28 -26.08 23.38 -15.33
N ILE A 29 -24.84 22.93 -15.51
CA ILE A 29 -24.29 22.60 -16.83
C ILE A 29 -24.55 21.13 -17.11
N ALA A 30 -25.48 20.87 -18.02
CA ALA A 30 -25.88 19.53 -18.46
C ALA A 30 -25.74 19.42 -19.98
N ARG A 31 -25.48 18.22 -20.51
CA ARG A 31 -25.36 17.99 -21.96
C ARG A 31 -26.38 16.95 -22.44
N GLY A 32 -26.69 16.99 -23.74
CA GLY A 32 -27.47 15.95 -24.43
C GLY A 32 -28.87 15.72 -23.86
N LYS A 33 -29.30 14.45 -23.82
CA LYS A 33 -30.65 14.05 -23.38
C LYS A 33 -30.98 14.48 -21.96
N HIS A 34 -29.99 14.50 -21.05
CA HIS A 34 -30.22 14.91 -19.66
C HIS A 34 -30.54 16.41 -19.57
N ALA A 35 -29.84 17.26 -20.34
CA ALA A 35 -30.15 18.69 -20.42
C ALA A 35 -31.55 18.97 -20.97
N ALA A 36 -31.93 18.29 -22.06
CA ALA A 36 -33.25 18.43 -22.66
C ALA A 36 -34.36 18.03 -21.67
N ALA A 37 -34.21 16.88 -21.00
CA ALA A 37 -35.18 16.41 -20.02
C ALA A 37 -35.39 17.40 -18.86
N ILE A 38 -34.30 17.99 -18.33
CA ILE A 38 -34.42 18.98 -17.25
C ILE A 38 -35.08 20.28 -17.74
N ARG A 39 -34.76 20.75 -18.95
CA ARG A 39 -35.40 21.96 -19.50
C ARG A 39 -36.89 21.79 -19.74
N ASP A 40 -37.29 20.63 -20.25
CA ASP A 40 -38.67 20.39 -20.67
C ASP A 40 -39.58 20.04 -19.48
N GLY A 41 -39.05 19.30 -18.49
CA GLY A 41 -39.84 18.72 -17.41
C GLY A 41 -39.33 18.99 -15.99
N GLY A 42 -38.21 19.69 -15.82
CA GLY A 42 -37.51 19.81 -14.54
C GLY A 42 -36.68 18.57 -14.19
N LEU A 43 -35.82 18.70 -13.17
CA LEU A 43 -35.03 17.61 -12.63
C LEU A 43 -35.88 16.82 -11.62
N ARG A 44 -36.16 15.56 -11.91
CA ARG A 44 -36.74 14.62 -10.93
C ARG A 44 -35.66 14.25 -9.92
N TYR A 45 -35.89 14.65 -8.68
CA TYR A 45 -34.93 14.52 -7.58
C TYR A 45 -35.54 13.68 -6.47
N LEU A 46 -34.92 12.53 -6.21
CA LEU A 46 -35.40 11.55 -5.24
C LEU A 46 -34.57 11.54 -3.97
N ARG A 47 -35.26 11.53 -2.83
CA ARG A 47 -34.72 11.39 -1.47
C ARG A 47 -35.50 10.32 -0.72
N PRO A 48 -34.95 9.76 0.37
CA PRO A 48 -35.71 8.92 1.30
C PRO A 48 -36.97 9.61 1.84
N SER A 49 -36.94 10.95 1.96
CA SER A 49 -38.07 11.78 2.39
C SER A 49 -39.14 12.00 1.31
N GLY A 50 -38.86 11.69 0.04
CA GLY A 50 -39.83 11.82 -1.06
C GLY A 50 -39.21 12.25 -2.39
N GLU A 51 -40.05 12.26 -3.42
CA GLU A 51 -39.72 12.74 -4.77
C GLU A 51 -40.15 14.20 -4.95
N GLN A 52 -39.32 14.98 -5.65
CA GLN A 52 -39.60 16.36 -6.05
C GLN A 52 -39.19 16.60 -7.50
N VAL A 53 -39.87 17.52 -8.18
CA VAL A 53 -39.47 18.01 -9.51
C VAL A 53 -38.94 19.43 -9.36
N VAL A 54 -37.65 19.62 -9.63
CA VAL A 54 -36.95 20.89 -9.39
C VAL A 54 -36.63 21.58 -10.72
N ALA A 55 -37.15 22.78 -10.92
CA ALA A 55 -36.95 23.59 -12.13
C ALA A 55 -35.59 24.32 -12.12
N VAL A 56 -34.50 23.57 -11.98
CA VAL A 56 -33.14 24.12 -11.96
C VAL A 56 -32.81 24.76 -13.32
N PRO A 57 -32.31 26.00 -13.38
CA PRO A 57 -31.83 26.59 -14.63
C PRO A 57 -30.70 25.76 -15.25
N VAL A 58 -30.80 25.43 -16.54
CA VAL A 58 -29.84 24.56 -17.24
C VAL A 58 -29.25 25.22 -18.49
N ALA A 59 -27.92 25.15 -18.61
CA ALA A 59 -27.17 25.52 -19.81
C ALA A 59 -26.43 24.29 -20.39
N SER A 60 -26.21 24.27 -21.71
CA SER A 60 -25.54 23.15 -22.40
C SER A 60 -24.02 23.14 -22.21
N GLY A 61 -23.43 24.28 -21.86
CA GLY A 61 -21.98 24.49 -21.79
C GLY A 61 -21.62 25.95 -21.51
N ALA A 62 -20.33 26.27 -21.47
CA ALA A 62 -19.83 27.59 -21.09
C ALA A 62 -20.27 28.73 -22.03
N ALA A 63 -20.60 28.43 -23.28
CA ALA A 63 -21.04 29.42 -24.26
C ALA A 63 -22.43 30.00 -23.97
N GLU A 64 -23.28 29.27 -23.23
CA GLU A 64 -24.65 29.69 -22.88
C GLU A 64 -24.71 30.42 -21.52
N VAL A 65 -23.57 30.63 -20.87
CA VAL A 65 -23.50 31.24 -19.53
C VAL A 65 -22.71 32.54 -19.60
N ASP A 66 -23.40 33.64 -19.31
CA ASP A 66 -22.76 34.94 -19.05
C ASP A 66 -22.33 34.99 -17.58
N LEU A 67 -21.02 34.89 -17.33
CA LEU A 67 -20.47 34.90 -15.98
C LEU A 67 -20.49 36.31 -15.37
N ALA A 68 -20.83 36.37 -14.09
CA ALA A 68 -20.84 37.57 -13.27
C ALA A 68 -19.67 37.56 -12.29
N ALA A 69 -19.31 38.74 -11.76
CA ALA A 69 -18.19 38.89 -10.83
C ALA A 69 -18.41 38.20 -9.46
N ASP A 70 -19.66 37.84 -9.13
CA ASP A 70 -20.03 37.16 -7.88
C ASP A 70 -20.37 35.67 -8.07
N ASP A 71 -19.98 35.11 -9.22
CA ASP A 71 -20.13 33.69 -9.52
C ASP A 71 -19.08 32.83 -8.80
N VAL A 72 -19.49 31.59 -8.49
CA VAL A 72 -18.62 30.52 -8.00
C VAL A 72 -18.75 29.35 -8.97
N LEU A 73 -17.62 28.90 -9.53
CA LEU A 73 -17.59 27.73 -10.39
C LEU A 73 -17.44 26.48 -9.53
N VAL A 74 -18.29 25.47 -9.74
CA VAL A 74 -18.26 24.21 -8.97
C VAL A 74 -18.02 23.06 -9.92
N LEU A 75 -16.90 22.37 -9.79
CA LEU A 75 -16.54 21.23 -10.64
C LEU A 75 -17.12 19.95 -10.04
N ALA A 76 -18.06 19.34 -10.76
CA ALA A 76 -18.73 18.08 -10.41
C ALA A 76 -18.63 17.04 -11.53
N THR A 77 -17.72 17.23 -12.49
CA THR A 77 -17.40 16.27 -13.55
C THR A 77 -16.53 15.12 -13.04
N LYS A 78 -16.29 14.12 -13.89
CA LYS A 78 -15.31 13.06 -13.62
C LYS A 78 -13.90 13.62 -13.69
N THR A 79 -12.99 13.07 -12.89
CA THR A 79 -11.60 13.57 -12.79
C THR A 79 -10.86 13.54 -14.14
N GLN A 80 -11.14 12.55 -15.01
CA GLN A 80 -10.56 12.50 -16.37
C GLN A 80 -10.86 13.74 -17.21
N ASN A 81 -11.97 14.44 -16.93
CA ASN A 81 -12.42 15.58 -17.72
C ASN A 81 -11.95 16.92 -17.13
N THR A 82 -11.28 16.92 -15.98
CA THR A 82 -10.95 18.16 -15.26
C THR A 82 -10.11 19.12 -16.11
N GLU A 83 -9.10 18.62 -16.81
CA GLU A 83 -8.25 19.46 -17.65
C GLU A 83 -9.03 20.13 -18.80
N GLU A 84 -9.89 19.39 -19.49
CA GLU A 84 -10.75 19.92 -20.56
C GLU A 84 -11.71 20.99 -20.02
N VAL A 85 -12.34 20.72 -18.87
CA VAL A 85 -13.24 21.67 -18.20
C VAL A 85 -12.48 22.95 -17.80
N LEU A 86 -11.30 22.83 -17.20
CA LEU A 86 -10.52 23.99 -16.81
C LEU A 86 -10.13 24.86 -18.02
N GLN A 87 -9.81 24.24 -19.17
CA GLN A 87 -9.53 24.95 -20.42
C GLN A 87 -10.76 25.66 -20.99
N GLU A 88 -11.94 25.01 -20.94
CA GLU A 88 -13.20 25.59 -21.42
C GLU A 88 -13.59 26.85 -20.63
N TRP A 89 -13.37 26.84 -19.30
CA TRP A 89 -13.93 27.87 -18.40
C TRP A 89 -12.97 28.99 -18.03
N ALA A 90 -11.67 28.72 -17.75
CA ALA A 90 -10.79 29.67 -17.06
C ALA A 90 -10.66 31.06 -17.71
N TRP A 91 -10.71 31.12 -19.04
CA TRP A 91 -10.48 32.36 -19.79
C TRP A 91 -11.76 33.01 -20.33
N ARG A 92 -12.92 32.54 -19.86
CA ARG A 92 -14.21 33.17 -20.20
C ARG A 92 -14.31 34.54 -19.52
N PRO A 93 -14.90 35.55 -20.18
CA PRO A 93 -15.22 36.82 -19.54
C PRO A 93 -16.17 36.60 -18.36
N ALA A 94 -15.93 37.30 -17.24
CA ALA A 94 -16.76 37.28 -16.04
C ALA A 94 -16.90 38.70 -15.47
N GLY A 95 -18.00 39.37 -15.78
CA GLY A 95 -18.13 40.82 -15.53
C GLY A 95 -17.02 41.61 -16.23
N GLU A 96 -16.24 42.38 -15.46
CA GLU A 96 -15.07 43.12 -15.97
C GLU A 96 -13.77 42.29 -15.95
N GLY A 97 -13.78 41.08 -15.39
CA GLY A 97 -12.61 40.21 -15.23
C GLY A 97 -12.72 38.90 -16.02
N LEU A 98 -11.94 37.91 -15.59
CA LEU A 98 -11.95 36.56 -16.16
C LEU A 98 -12.49 35.55 -15.16
N ALA A 99 -13.00 34.42 -15.65
CA ALA A 99 -13.41 33.31 -14.81
C ALA A 99 -12.28 32.82 -13.88
N ALA A 100 -11.03 32.87 -14.33
CA ALA A 100 -9.83 32.59 -13.54
C ALA A 100 -9.70 33.43 -12.26
N ASP A 101 -10.35 34.60 -12.20
CA ASP A 101 -10.38 35.48 -11.03
C ASP A 101 -11.44 35.09 -9.99
N LEU A 102 -12.44 34.30 -10.42
CA LEU A 102 -13.53 33.78 -9.59
C LEU A 102 -13.05 32.61 -8.73
N PRO A 103 -13.76 32.30 -7.62
CA PRO A 103 -13.55 31.06 -6.88
C PRO A 103 -13.98 29.84 -7.70
N VAL A 104 -13.12 28.81 -7.71
CA VAL A 104 -13.48 27.47 -8.18
C VAL A 104 -13.50 26.48 -7.01
N VAL A 105 -14.53 25.64 -6.93
CA VAL A 105 -14.70 24.60 -5.91
C VAL A 105 -14.70 23.24 -6.60
N SER A 106 -13.72 22.38 -6.31
CA SER A 106 -13.71 21.00 -6.79
C SER A 106 -14.45 20.05 -5.83
N LEU A 107 -15.48 19.38 -6.31
CA LEU A 107 -16.24 18.35 -5.57
C LEU A 107 -15.83 16.92 -5.96
N GLN A 108 -14.78 16.80 -6.75
CA GLN A 108 -14.37 15.56 -7.41
C GLN A 108 -13.54 14.68 -6.46
N ASN A 109 -13.57 13.35 -6.65
CA ASN A 109 -12.71 12.44 -5.89
C ASN A 109 -11.24 12.53 -6.36
N GLY A 110 -10.30 11.92 -5.63
CA GLY A 110 -8.88 11.92 -6.00
C GLY A 110 -8.16 13.23 -5.62
N LEU A 111 -6.87 13.31 -5.91
CA LEU A 111 -5.98 14.38 -5.41
C LEU A 111 -5.53 15.38 -6.49
N GLU A 112 -5.81 15.12 -7.77
CA GLU A 112 -5.24 15.88 -8.88
C GLU A 112 -6.07 17.13 -9.25
N ASN A 113 -7.37 17.15 -8.95
CA ASN A 113 -8.28 18.18 -9.43
C ASN A 113 -7.88 19.59 -8.99
N GLU A 114 -7.62 19.77 -7.71
CA GLU A 114 -7.23 21.06 -7.16
C GLU A 114 -5.82 21.48 -7.63
N ARG A 115 -4.89 20.52 -7.83
CA ARG A 115 -3.56 20.78 -8.41
C ARG A 115 -3.65 21.28 -9.85
N ALA A 116 -4.51 20.65 -10.65
CA ALA A 116 -4.77 21.06 -12.03
C ALA A 116 -5.41 22.46 -12.07
N ALA A 117 -6.37 22.74 -11.18
CA ALA A 117 -7.05 24.02 -11.10
C ALA A 117 -6.11 25.18 -10.71
N LEU A 118 -5.15 24.94 -9.80
CA LEU A 118 -4.17 25.95 -9.35
C LEU A 118 -3.31 26.53 -10.48
N ARG A 119 -3.17 25.82 -11.61
CA ARG A 119 -2.44 26.35 -12.77
C ARG A 119 -3.15 27.52 -13.45
N ARG A 120 -4.46 27.70 -13.21
CA ARG A 120 -5.31 28.64 -13.96
C ARG A 120 -6.13 29.56 -13.06
N PHE A 121 -6.63 29.06 -11.94
CA PHE A 121 -7.52 29.81 -11.06
C PHE A 121 -6.76 30.39 -9.88
N ARG A 122 -7.01 31.67 -9.59
CA ARG A 122 -6.39 32.39 -8.48
C ARG A 122 -6.89 31.91 -7.11
N THR A 123 -8.16 31.51 -7.02
CA THR A 123 -8.79 31.04 -5.79
C THR A 123 -9.32 29.62 -6.02
N VAL A 124 -8.65 28.63 -5.44
CA VAL A 124 -9.05 27.22 -5.52
C VAL A 124 -9.49 26.73 -4.14
N PHE A 125 -10.71 26.25 -4.10
CA PHE A 125 -11.29 25.51 -3.00
C PHE A 125 -11.55 24.08 -3.45
N GLY A 126 -11.74 23.18 -2.50
CA GLY A 126 -12.17 21.83 -2.79
C GLY A 126 -12.87 21.18 -1.62
N ALA A 127 -13.35 19.98 -1.88
CA ALA A 127 -14.08 19.19 -0.90
C ALA A 127 -13.61 17.73 -0.92
N ALA A 128 -13.44 17.14 0.26
CA ALA A 128 -13.72 15.71 0.38
C ALA A 128 -15.25 15.57 0.51
N VAL A 129 -15.85 14.76 -0.35
CA VAL A 129 -17.32 14.65 -0.45
C VAL A 129 -17.75 13.24 -0.09
N TRP A 130 -18.72 13.12 0.81
CA TRP A 130 -19.50 11.90 0.96
C TRP A 130 -20.97 12.22 0.72
N GLN A 131 -21.42 11.86 -0.48
CA GLN A 131 -22.78 12.07 -0.93
C GLN A 131 -23.27 10.81 -1.64
N PRO A 132 -24.00 9.91 -0.94
CA PRO A 132 -24.69 8.81 -1.60
C PRO A 132 -25.65 9.40 -2.64
N SER A 133 -25.34 9.19 -3.91
CA SER A 133 -26.18 9.66 -5.01
C SER A 133 -26.02 8.80 -6.25
N THR A 134 -27.09 8.68 -7.02
CA THR A 134 -27.15 7.86 -8.23
C THR A 134 -27.74 8.64 -9.40
N PHE A 135 -27.07 8.57 -10.55
CA PHE A 135 -27.64 9.00 -11.82
C PHE A 135 -28.48 7.85 -12.36
N LEU A 136 -29.78 8.08 -12.49
CA LEU A 136 -30.75 7.03 -12.82
C LEU A 136 -30.99 7.01 -14.33
N GLU A 137 -31.52 8.12 -14.86
CA GLU A 137 -31.80 8.30 -16.28
C GLU A 137 -31.79 9.80 -16.65
N PRO A 138 -31.85 10.17 -17.94
CA PRO A 138 -31.96 11.57 -18.34
C PRO A 138 -33.12 12.28 -17.62
N GLY A 139 -32.83 13.41 -16.94
CA GLY A 139 -33.79 14.15 -16.12
C GLY A 139 -33.99 13.63 -14.69
N GLU A 140 -33.32 12.55 -14.26
CA GLU A 140 -33.62 11.92 -12.97
C GLU A 140 -32.38 11.46 -12.19
N VAL A 141 -32.30 11.89 -10.92
CA VAL A 141 -31.23 11.53 -9.97
C VAL A 141 -31.79 11.25 -8.57
N SER A 142 -31.09 10.42 -7.80
CA SER A 142 -31.36 10.20 -6.39
C SER A 142 -30.18 10.64 -5.51
N ALA A 143 -30.49 11.09 -4.30
CA ALA A 143 -29.54 11.21 -3.21
C ALA A 143 -30.01 10.36 -2.03
N GLU A 144 -29.28 9.31 -1.68
CA GLU A 144 -29.72 8.29 -0.73
C GLU A 144 -29.26 8.55 0.71
N GLY A 145 -28.62 9.69 1.02
CA GLY A 145 -28.29 10.03 2.42
C GLY A 145 -29.56 10.16 3.29
N ALA A 146 -29.56 9.63 4.51
CA ALA A 146 -30.75 9.43 5.33
C ALA A 146 -31.45 10.74 5.71
N GLU A 147 -30.88 11.51 6.61
CA GLU A 147 -31.40 12.82 7.00
C GLU A 147 -30.94 13.88 6.00
N LYS A 148 -29.64 13.91 5.72
CA LYS A 148 -28.99 14.92 4.89
C LYS A 148 -28.54 14.33 3.54
N PRO A 149 -28.57 15.12 2.46
CA PRO A 149 -28.14 14.69 1.12
C PRO A 149 -26.68 14.27 1.03
N GLY A 150 -25.79 14.92 1.79
CA GLY A 150 -24.38 14.61 1.80
C GLY A 150 -23.60 15.52 2.76
N ILE A 151 -22.33 15.17 2.93
CA ILE A 151 -21.36 15.90 3.74
C ILE A 151 -20.19 16.39 2.89
N PHE A 152 -19.74 17.61 3.18
CA PHE A 152 -18.60 18.27 2.56
C PHE A 152 -17.59 18.71 3.62
N TRP A 153 -16.38 18.16 3.56
CA TRP A 153 -15.22 18.74 4.24
C TRP A 153 -14.55 19.73 3.29
N LEU A 154 -14.94 20.99 3.42
CA LEU A 154 -14.55 22.09 2.53
C LEU A 154 -13.27 22.76 3.00
N GLY A 155 -12.34 23.04 2.09
CA GLY A 155 -11.12 23.76 2.46
C GLY A 155 -10.54 24.57 1.31
N ARG A 156 -9.64 25.49 1.67
CA ARG A 156 -8.79 26.16 0.70
C ARG A 156 -7.67 25.22 0.28
N TYR A 157 -7.36 25.22 -1.02
CA TYR A 157 -6.24 24.44 -1.53
C TYR A 157 -5.02 25.33 -1.81
N PRO A 158 -3.80 24.93 -1.38
CA PRO A 158 -3.51 23.74 -0.57
C PRO A 158 -3.88 23.90 0.93
N SER A 159 -3.93 25.13 1.44
CA SER A 159 -4.33 25.44 2.83
C SER A 159 -4.62 26.94 3.01
N GLY A 160 -5.14 27.30 4.18
CA GLY A 160 -5.36 28.69 4.60
C GLY A 160 -6.83 29.11 4.66
N GLU A 161 -7.07 30.34 5.10
CA GLU A 161 -8.42 30.88 5.28
C GLU A 161 -8.83 31.76 4.09
N ASP A 162 -10.14 31.83 3.83
CA ASP A 162 -10.72 32.76 2.87
C ASP A 162 -12.19 33.04 3.23
N PRO A 163 -12.61 34.29 3.47
CA PRO A 163 -14.00 34.60 3.82
C PRO A 163 -15.03 34.15 2.79
N ARG A 164 -14.62 33.97 1.52
CA ARG A 164 -15.50 33.42 0.48
C ARG A 164 -15.80 31.95 0.72
N LEU A 165 -14.86 31.19 1.29
CA LEU A 165 -15.07 29.79 1.66
C LEU A 165 -16.13 29.67 2.77
N ASP A 166 -16.10 30.56 3.77
CA ASP A 166 -17.10 30.58 4.83
C ASP A 166 -18.50 30.89 4.30
N ALA A 167 -18.60 31.84 3.37
CA ALA A 167 -19.85 32.16 2.70
C ALA A 167 -20.37 30.97 1.86
N ILE A 168 -19.48 30.24 1.17
CA ILE A 168 -19.83 29.03 0.42
C ILE A 168 -20.30 27.93 1.36
N ALA A 169 -19.60 27.73 2.48
CA ALA A 169 -19.98 26.75 3.49
C ALA A 169 -21.38 27.04 4.06
N GLU A 170 -21.69 28.31 4.33
CA GLU A 170 -23.00 28.72 4.83
C GLU A 170 -24.12 28.50 3.79
N ASP A 171 -23.87 28.82 2.53
CA ASP A 171 -24.81 28.54 1.45
C ASP A 171 -25.06 27.02 1.30
N PHE A 172 -24.03 26.18 1.44
CA PHE A 172 -24.19 24.72 1.41
C PHE A 172 -24.97 24.20 2.62
N ARG A 173 -24.78 24.76 3.82
CA ARG A 173 -25.61 24.42 5.00
C ARG A 173 -27.07 24.84 4.81
N ARG A 174 -27.31 26.03 4.24
CA ARG A 174 -28.65 26.51 3.89
C ARG A 174 -29.33 25.63 2.83
N ALA A 175 -28.52 25.01 1.96
CA ALA A 175 -28.93 23.97 1.02
C ALA A 175 -29.00 22.57 1.65
N ASP A 176 -29.14 22.49 2.96
CA ASP A 176 -29.39 21.26 3.72
C ASP A 176 -28.22 20.25 3.70
N PHE A 177 -27.01 20.65 3.33
CA PHE A 177 -25.82 19.79 3.43
C PHE A 177 -25.16 19.87 4.82
N VAL A 178 -24.51 18.78 5.23
CA VAL A 178 -23.56 18.81 6.35
C VAL A 178 -22.25 19.40 5.84
N VAL A 179 -21.70 20.39 6.53
CA VAL A 179 -20.48 21.08 6.08
C VAL A 179 -19.54 21.34 7.25
N GLN A 180 -18.32 20.83 7.13
CA GLN A 180 -17.19 21.15 8.00
C GLN A 180 -16.13 21.90 7.16
N VAL A 181 -15.69 23.07 7.62
CA VAL A 181 -14.57 23.77 7.01
C VAL A 181 -13.29 23.25 7.63
N VAL A 182 -12.31 22.86 6.82
CA VAL A 182 -11.07 22.21 7.25
C VAL A 182 -9.85 23.02 6.78
N PRO A 183 -8.84 23.23 7.64
CA PRO A 183 -7.66 24.05 7.31
C PRO A 183 -6.67 23.33 6.37
N ASP A 184 -6.74 21.99 6.30
CA ASP A 184 -5.78 21.09 5.67
C ASP A 184 -6.44 20.14 4.65
N LEU A 185 -7.21 20.71 3.69
CA LEU A 185 -7.95 19.96 2.67
C LEU A 185 -7.22 18.75 2.05
N PRO A 186 -5.92 18.82 1.66
CA PRO A 186 -5.21 17.67 1.09
C PRO A 186 -5.27 16.42 1.98
N ARG A 187 -5.24 16.57 3.30
CA ARG A 187 -5.31 15.48 4.28
C ARG A 187 -6.67 14.79 4.27
N TRP A 188 -7.74 15.58 4.19
CA TRP A 188 -9.12 15.08 4.08
C TRP A 188 -9.38 14.39 2.74
N LYS A 189 -8.84 14.95 1.65
CA LYS A 189 -8.88 14.35 0.32
C LYS A 189 -8.13 13.01 0.30
N ALA A 190 -6.99 12.89 0.98
CA ALA A 190 -6.25 11.63 1.13
C ALA A 190 -7.05 10.59 1.94
N GLY A 191 -7.70 11.01 3.04
CA GLY A 191 -8.62 10.15 3.79
C GLY A 191 -9.77 9.63 2.93
N LYS A 192 -10.38 10.51 2.14
CA LYS A 192 -11.44 10.14 1.18
C LYS A 192 -10.95 9.18 0.10
N LEU A 193 -9.73 9.37 -0.39
CA LEU A 193 -9.10 8.48 -1.36
C LEU A 193 -8.94 7.06 -0.79
N LEU A 194 -8.53 6.88 0.48
CA LEU A 194 -8.48 5.56 1.11
C LEU A 194 -9.85 4.85 1.10
N ALA A 195 -10.94 5.57 1.36
CA ALA A 195 -12.29 5.02 1.24
C ALA A 195 -12.68 4.70 -0.21
N ASN A 196 -12.16 5.45 -1.20
CA ASN A 196 -12.36 5.13 -2.61
C ASN A 196 -11.62 3.85 -3.03
N LEU A 197 -10.49 3.51 -2.40
CA LEU A 197 -9.78 2.25 -2.64
C LEU A 197 -10.63 1.04 -2.23
N THR A 198 -11.38 1.13 -1.11
CA THR A 198 -12.38 0.12 -0.72
C THR A 198 -13.46 -0.06 -1.79
N ASN A 199 -13.93 1.05 -2.37
CA ASN A 199 -14.93 1.01 -3.43
C ASN A 199 -14.45 0.28 -4.69
N ALA A 200 -13.15 0.34 -4.99
CA ALA A 200 -12.53 -0.40 -6.10
C ALA A 200 -12.57 -1.91 -5.86
N VAL A 201 -12.18 -2.35 -4.66
CA VAL A 201 -12.25 -3.77 -4.27
C VAL A 201 -13.68 -4.28 -4.32
N HIS A 202 -14.62 -3.55 -3.72
CA HIS A 202 -16.05 -3.91 -3.74
C HIS A 202 -16.63 -4.01 -5.15
N ALA A 203 -16.16 -3.18 -6.09
CA ALA A 203 -16.62 -3.21 -7.47
C ALA A 203 -16.14 -4.44 -8.24
N LEU A 204 -14.91 -4.91 -7.99
CA LEU A 204 -14.30 -6.05 -8.69
C LEU A 204 -14.58 -7.40 -8.01
N TYR A 205 -14.40 -7.47 -6.70
CA TYR A 205 -14.27 -8.73 -5.94
C TYR A 205 -15.40 -8.92 -4.92
N GLY A 206 -16.30 -7.93 -4.78
CA GLY A 206 -17.23 -7.88 -3.66
C GLY A 206 -16.54 -7.47 -2.35
N ARG A 207 -17.19 -7.74 -1.21
CA ARG A 207 -16.66 -7.34 0.10
C ARG A 207 -15.53 -8.28 0.52
N ASP A 208 -14.31 -7.75 0.54
CA ASP A 208 -13.13 -8.42 1.07
C ASP A 208 -12.33 -7.43 1.93
N ASP A 209 -12.48 -7.57 3.26
CA ASP A 209 -11.87 -6.68 4.24
C ASP A 209 -10.34 -6.87 4.29
N ARG A 210 -9.83 -8.06 3.94
CA ARG A 210 -8.38 -8.36 3.91
C ARG A 210 -7.70 -7.60 2.77
N ILE A 211 -8.20 -7.75 1.54
CA ILE A 211 -7.65 -7.04 0.36
C ILE A 211 -7.77 -5.53 0.56
N THR A 212 -8.90 -5.08 1.10
CA THR A 212 -9.11 -3.66 1.42
C THR A 212 -8.04 -3.16 2.40
N GLY A 213 -7.79 -3.87 3.48
CA GLY A 213 -6.78 -3.52 4.47
C GLY A 213 -5.37 -3.47 3.88
N GLU A 214 -4.99 -4.47 3.09
CA GLU A 214 -3.69 -4.54 2.42
C GLU A 214 -3.48 -3.38 1.42
N LEU A 215 -4.51 -3.07 0.61
CA LEU A 215 -4.51 -1.99 -0.37
C LEU A 215 -4.38 -0.62 0.28
N GLN A 216 -5.09 -0.41 1.40
CA GLN A 216 -5.01 0.82 2.19
C GLN A 216 -3.67 0.94 2.94
N ALA A 217 -3.12 -0.17 3.45
CA ALA A 217 -1.80 -0.17 4.08
C ALA A 217 -0.70 0.22 3.09
N GLU A 218 -0.78 -0.27 1.86
CA GLU A 218 0.10 0.16 0.76
C GLU A 218 -0.02 1.66 0.48
N ALA A 219 -1.25 2.18 0.34
CA ALA A 219 -1.49 3.60 0.14
C ALA A 219 -0.97 4.48 1.30
N ARG A 220 -1.10 4.01 2.55
CA ARG A 220 -0.57 4.73 3.73
C ARG A 220 0.95 4.82 3.71
N ARG A 221 1.67 3.76 3.30
CA ARG A 221 3.14 3.80 3.12
C ARG A 221 3.54 4.81 2.05
N VAL A 222 2.78 4.88 0.95
CA VAL A 222 3.01 5.85 -0.13
C VAL A 222 2.79 7.28 0.39
N PHE A 223 1.69 7.55 1.09
CA PHE A 223 1.43 8.87 1.67
C PHE A 223 2.54 9.29 2.64
N GLN A 224 2.98 8.37 3.51
CA GLN A 224 4.07 8.61 4.43
C GLN A 224 5.37 9.00 3.69
N ALA A 225 5.75 8.27 2.65
CA ALA A 225 6.93 8.59 1.84
C ALA A 225 6.79 9.92 1.07
N ALA A 226 5.56 10.31 0.72
CA ALA A 226 5.23 11.59 0.12
C ALA A 226 5.15 12.76 1.14
N GLY A 227 5.35 12.50 2.44
CA GLY A 227 5.18 13.51 3.49
C GLY A 227 3.72 13.94 3.71
N MET A 228 2.78 13.08 3.31
CA MET A 228 1.34 13.30 3.41
C MET A 228 0.75 12.49 4.57
N THR A 229 -0.32 13.02 5.15
CA THR A 229 -1.17 12.29 6.10
C THR A 229 -2.58 12.20 5.55
N ALA A 230 -3.34 11.19 5.98
CA ALA A 230 -4.73 11.00 5.62
C ALA A 230 -5.61 11.13 6.86
N ALA A 231 -6.66 11.93 6.78
CA ALA A 231 -7.61 12.08 7.88
C ALA A 231 -8.45 10.81 8.05
N ASP A 232 -8.76 10.46 9.30
CA ASP A 232 -9.86 9.55 9.58
C ASP A 232 -11.18 10.35 9.52
N LEU A 233 -11.91 10.20 8.41
CA LEU A 233 -13.12 10.97 8.18
C LEU A 233 -14.18 10.78 9.28
N ALA A 234 -14.24 9.61 9.91
CA ALA A 234 -15.24 9.35 10.94
C ALA A 234 -14.77 9.86 12.31
N ALA A 235 -13.53 9.57 12.68
CA ALA A 235 -13.01 9.94 14.00
C ALA A 235 -12.71 11.43 14.14
N GLU A 236 -12.40 12.13 13.04
CA GLU A 236 -11.98 13.53 13.06
C GLU A 236 -13.06 14.53 12.62
N SER A 237 -14.23 14.04 12.22
CA SER A 237 -15.35 14.94 11.90
C SER A 237 -15.92 15.58 13.15
N GLU A 238 -16.09 16.90 13.11
CA GLU A 238 -16.75 17.68 14.17
C GLU A 238 -18.27 17.76 13.97
N VAL A 239 -18.74 17.25 12.84
CA VAL A 239 -20.13 17.24 12.41
C VAL A 239 -20.68 15.81 12.45
N ASP A 240 -22.00 15.67 12.60
CA ASP A 240 -22.65 14.37 12.61
C ASP A 240 -22.64 13.73 11.21
N ILE A 241 -21.74 12.75 11.03
CA ILE A 241 -21.63 11.98 9.80
C ILE A 241 -22.74 10.94 9.63
N SER A 242 -23.46 10.56 10.71
CA SER A 242 -24.53 9.56 10.64
C SER A 242 -25.74 10.08 9.87
N ALA A 243 -25.91 11.41 9.83
CA ALA A 243 -26.96 12.08 9.08
C ALA A 243 -26.95 11.77 7.56
N VAL A 244 -25.80 11.35 7.01
CA VAL A 244 -25.64 11.03 5.59
C VAL A 244 -25.48 9.54 5.32
N GLU A 245 -25.74 8.68 6.31
CA GLU A 245 -25.80 7.24 6.12
C GLU A 245 -26.80 6.89 5.01
N VAL A 246 -26.53 5.79 4.30
CA VAL A 246 -27.38 5.42 3.16
C VAL A 246 -28.71 4.86 3.66
N ALA A 247 -29.81 5.49 3.28
CA ALA A 247 -31.17 5.02 3.50
C ALA A 247 -31.81 4.51 2.20
N GLU A 248 -32.77 3.60 2.34
CA GLU A 248 -33.54 3.10 1.21
C GLU A 248 -34.49 4.16 0.65
N ILE A 249 -34.61 4.19 -0.68
CA ILE A 249 -35.67 4.93 -1.36
C ILE A 249 -36.77 3.91 -1.73
N PRO A 250 -38.01 4.09 -1.25
CA PRO A 250 -39.10 3.13 -1.50
C PRO A 250 -39.23 2.78 -2.98
N GLY A 251 -39.28 1.48 -3.28
CA GLY A 251 -39.43 0.96 -4.65
C GLY A 251 -38.16 0.97 -5.51
N ARG A 252 -36.99 1.27 -4.94
CA ARG A 252 -35.73 1.34 -5.69
C ARG A 252 -34.60 0.52 -5.06
N ALA A 253 -34.05 -0.39 -5.85
CA ALA A 253 -32.86 -1.16 -5.48
C ALA A 253 -31.61 -0.27 -5.58
N ARG A 254 -30.73 -0.38 -4.58
CA ARG A 254 -29.48 0.38 -4.53
C ARG A 254 -28.46 -0.16 -5.55
N GLY A 255 -27.93 0.71 -6.40
CA GLY A 255 -26.66 0.47 -7.08
C GLY A 255 -25.51 0.81 -6.14
N GLY A 256 -24.46 -0.03 -6.05
CA GLY A 256 -23.35 0.08 -5.09
C GLY A 256 -22.55 1.39 -5.13
N SER A 257 -21.24 1.33 -4.86
CA SER A 257 -20.37 2.52 -4.93
C SER A 257 -20.35 3.17 -6.32
N SER A 258 -19.84 4.41 -6.44
CA SER A 258 -19.74 5.09 -7.75
C SER A 258 -18.91 4.30 -8.79
N THR A 259 -17.88 3.57 -8.34
CA THR A 259 -17.09 2.65 -9.17
C THR A 259 -17.94 1.46 -9.63
N TRP A 260 -18.66 0.82 -8.69
CA TRP A 260 -19.58 -0.28 -8.99
C TRP A 260 -20.65 0.13 -10.00
N GLN A 261 -21.27 1.30 -9.82
CA GLN A 261 -22.27 1.83 -10.75
C GLN A 261 -21.70 2.12 -12.14
N SER A 262 -20.42 2.51 -12.23
CA SER A 262 -19.77 2.78 -13.52
C SER A 262 -19.53 1.49 -14.31
N LEU A 263 -19.14 0.40 -13.64
CA LEU A 263 -19.07 -0.94 -14.24
C LEU A 263 -20.47 -1.46 -14.62
N ALA A 264 -21.44 -1.36 -13.71
CA ALA A 264 -22.81 -1.85 -13.94
C ALA A 264 -23.49 -1.18 -15.16
N ARG A 265 -23.20 0.09 -15.42
CA ARG A 265 -23.72 0.82 -16.58
C ARG A 265 -22.91 0.58 -17.87
N GLY A 266 -21.81 -0.16 -17.82
CA GLY A 266 -20.92 -0.35 -18.97
C GLY A 266 -20.37 0.97 -19.50
N ALA A 267 -19.96 1.88 -18.62
CA ALA A 267 -19.56 3.25 -19.00
C ALA A 267 -18.28 3.31 -19.88
N GLY A 268 -17.60 2.18 -20.11
CA GLY A 268 -16.36 2.08 -20.89
C GLY A 268 -15.12 2.68 -20.21
N SER A 269 -15.30 3.35 -19.06
CA SER A 269 -14.22 3.95 -18.28
C SER A 269 -14.61 4.08 -16.80
N VAL A 270 -13.61 4.11 -15.92
CA VAL A 270 -13.72 4.31 -14.47
C VAL A 270 -12.63 5.26 -13.99
N GLU A 271 -12.83 5.93 -12.85
CA GLU A 271 -11.88 6.89 -12.24
C GLU A 271 -10.61 6.26 -11.66
N THR A 272 -10.32 4.99 -11.99
CA THR A 272 -9.25 4.22 -11.38
C THR A 272 -7.87 4.87 -11.53
N ASP A 273 -7.58 5.53 -12.66
CA ASP A 273 -6.30 6.22 -12.90
C ASP A 273 -6.05 7.39 -11.94
N PHE A 274 -7.12 8.00 -11.43
CA PHE A 274 -7.06 9.11 -10.47
C PHE A 274 -7.41 8.68 -9.04
N LEU A 275 -7.58 7.37 -8.83
CA LEU A 275 -7.82 6.74 -7.53
C LEU A 275 -6.65 5.80 -7.19
N ASN A 276 -6.72 4.52 -7.57
CA ASN A 276 -5.61 3.58 -7.42
C ASN A 276 -4.37 4.07 -8.18
N GLY A 277 -4.55 4.62 -9.38
CA GLY A 277 -3.47 5.18 -10.19
C GLY A 277 -2.80 6.40 -9.54
N GLU A 278 -3.50 7.17 -8.68
CA GLU A 278 -2.88 8.24 -7.90
C GLU A 278 -1.91 7.66 -6.86
N ILE A 279 -2.28 6.53 -6.23
CA ILE A 279 -1.37 5.81 -5.32
C ILE A 279 -0.16 5.28 -6.08
N VAL A 280 -0.36 4.69 -7.27
CA VAL A 280 0.73 4.19 -8.12
C VAL A 280 1.66 5.32 -8.57
N LEU A 281 1.10 6.47 -8.97
CA LEU A 281 1.86 7.65 -9.35
C LEU A 281 2.76 8.12 -8.20
N LEU A 282 2.17 8.32 -7.02
CA LEU A 282 2.92 8.73 -5.83
C LEU A 282 3.97 7.69 -5.44
N GLY A 283 3.63 6.39 -5.50
CA GLY A 283 4.58 5.29 -5.24
C GLY A 283 5.81 5.37 -6.16
N ARG A 284 5.60 5.56 -7.46
CA ARG A 284 6.68 5.74 -8.44
C ARG A 284 7.52 7.00 -8.19
N LEU A 285 6.89 8.12 -7.84
CA LEU A 285 7.59 9.38 -7.56
C LEU A 285 8.45 9.31 -6.28
N HIS A 286 8.05 8.49 -5.31
CA HIS A 286 8.70 8.39 -4.00
C HIS A 286 9.44 7.07 -3.77
N GLY A 287 9.59 6.22 -4.81
CA GLY A 287 10.31 4.95 -4.72
C GLY A 287 9.66 3.89 -3.83
N VAL A 288 8.35 3.95 -3.64
CA VAL A 288 7.56 2.98 -2.85
C VAL A 288 6.81 2.04 -3.80
N PRO A 289 7.06 0.72 -3.77
CA PRO A 289 6.31 -0.24 -4.57
C PRO A 289 4.81 -0.24 -4.22
N THR A 290 3.97 -0.27 -5.26
CA THR A 290 2.50 -0.31 -5.14
C THR A 290 1.87 -1.47 -5.93
N PRO A 291 2.33 -2.72 -5.74
CA PRO A 291 1.90 -3.85 -6.57
C PRO A 291 0.39 -4.09 -6.48
N LEU A 292 -0.23 -3.88 -5.31
CA LEU A 292 -1.64 -4.16 -5.13
C LEU A 292 -2.52 -3.06 -5.75
N ASN A 293 -2.18 -1.79 -5.55
CA ASN A 293 -2.89 -0.68 -6.19
C ASN A 293 -2.73 -0.72 -7.71
N GLU A 294 -1.55 -1.09 -8.24
CA GLU A 294 -1.34 -1.25 -9.67
C GLU A 294 -2.15 -2.41 -10.26
N ALA A 295 -2.21 -3.55 -9.57
CA ALA A 295 -3.02 -4.69 -10.00
C ALA A 295 -4.52 -4.36 -10.00
N VAL A 296 -5.04 -3.74 -8.94
CA VAL A 296 -6.44 -3.30 -8.86
C VAL A 296 -6.74 -2.25 -9.93
N GLN A 297 -5.83 -1.28 -10.14
CA GLN A 297 -5.97 -0.26 -11.18
C GLN A 297 -6.14 -0.91 -12.56
N ARG A 298 -5.21 -1.80 -12.93
CA ARG A 298 -5.20 -2.50 -14.21
C ARG A 298 -6.44 -3.36 -14.38
N ARG A 299 -6.84 -4.10 -13.34
CA ARG A 299 -8.00 -4.99 -13.40
C ARG A 299 -9.30 -4.22 -13.57
N LEU A 300 -9.46 -3.09 -12.89
CA LEU A 300 -10.59 -2.18 -13.05
C LEU A 300 -10.67 -1.61 -14.47
N ALA A 301 -9.53 -1.21 -15.04
CA ALA A 301 -9.47 -0.71 -16.41
C ALA A 301 -9.89 -1.79 -17.42
N ILE A 302 -9.42 -3.02 -17.25
CA ILE A 302 -9.83 -4.18 -18.08
C ILE A 302 -11.33 -4.44 -17.94
N ALA A 303 -11.85 -4.52 -16.72
CA ALA A 303 -13.27 -4.75 -16.45
C ALA A 303 -14.16 -3.70 -17.14
N ALA A 304 -13.78 -2.42 -17.00
CA ALA A 304 -14.52 -1.32 -17.59
C ALA A 304 -14.50 -1.35 -19.13
N ASN A 305 -13.36 -1.68 -19.74
CA ASN A 305 -13.21 -1.74 -21.18
C ASN A 305 -13.95 -2.95 -21.79
N HIS A 306 -13.98 -4.07 -21.09
CA HIS A 306 -14.67 -5.28 -21.54
C HIS A 306 -16.16 -5.32 -21.18
N GLY A 307 -16.66 -4.34 -20.41
CA GLY A 307 -18.04 -4.33 -19.95
C GLY A 307 -18.36 -5.49 -18.99
N GLU A 308 -17.38 -5.90 -18.18
CA GLU A 308 -17.56 -6.97 -17.21
C GLU A 308 -18.52 -6.55 -16.08
N ALA A 309 -19.31 -7.51 -15.60
CA ALA A 309 -20.23 -7.27 -14.51
C ALA A 309 -19.48 -6.99 -13.19
N PRO A 310 -20.00 -6.13 -12.31
CA PRO A 310 -19.42 -5.95 -10.98
C PRO A 310 -19.34 -7.28 -10.20
N GLY A 311 -18.28 -7.47 -9.42
CA GLY A 311 -18.08 -8.67 -8.60
C GLY A 311 -17.67 -9.92 -9.38
N SER A 312 -17.31 -9.79 -10.66
CA SER A 312 -16.94 -10.93 -11.52
C SER A 312 -15.46 -11.31 -11.49
N ALA A 313 -14.60 -10.52 -10.84
CA ALA A 313 -13.17 -10.79 -10.79
C ALA A 313 -12.80 -11.80 -9.70
N ASP A 314 -11.77 -12.61 -9.94
CA ASP A 314 -11.26 -13.57 -8.95
C ASP A 314 -10.16 -12.92 -8.10
N PRO A 315 -10.29 -12.88 -6.76
CA PRO A 315 -9.22 -12.43 -5.86
C PRO A 315 -7.87 -13.10 -6.06
N ALA A 316 -7.84 -14.34 -6.57
CA ALA A 316 -6.60 -15.06 -6.86
C ALA A 316 -5.76 -14.41 -7.99
N GLU A 317 -6.34 -13.50 -8.77
CA GLU A 317 -5.64 -12.70 -9.79
C GLU A 317 -4.73 -11.61 -9.18
N LEU A 318 -4.96 -11.24 -7.92
CA LEU A 318 -4.18 -10.19 -7.27
C LEU A 318 -2.81 -10.73 -6.80
N PRO A 319 -1.73 -9.94 -6.93
CA PRO A 319 -0.47 -10.29 -6.33
C PRO A 319 -0.67 -10.39 -4.81
N ARG A 320 -0.18 -11.47 -4.19
CA ARG A 320 -0.18 -11.57 -2.74
C ARG A 320 0.73 -10.46 -2.19
N PRO A 321 0.23 -9.54 -1.34
CA PRO A 321 1.10 -8.56 -0.73
C PRO A 321 2.08 -9.30 0.17
N VAL A 322 3.37 -9.24 -0.19
CA VAL A 322 4.43 -9.73 0.67
C VAL A 322 4.60 -8.66 1.76
N PRO A 323 4.39 -8.98 3.05
CA PRO A 323 4.67 -8.04 4.13
C PRO A 323 6.11 -7.51 3.97
N PRO A 324 6.34 -6.21 4.17
CA PRO A 324 7.65 -5.61 3.92
C PRO A 324 8.71 -6.35 4.74
N VAL A 325 9.74 -6.87 4.07
CA VAL A 325 10.81 -7.65 4.74
C VAL A 325 11.61 -6.79 5.71
N LEU A 326 11.68 -5.49 5.43
CA LEU A 326 12.54 -4.52 6.11
C LEU A 326 11.71 -3.48 6.87
N VAL A 327 12.27 -2.95 7.96
CA VAL A 327 11.78 -1.77 8.69
C VAL A 327 12.93 -0.79 8.86
N SER A 328 12.69 0.51 8.65
CA SER A 328 13.72 1.54 8.90
C SER A 328 13.84 1.84 10.40
N ALA A 329 14.97 2.41 10.82
CA ALA A 329 15.17 2.84 12.20
C ALA A 329 14.12 3.89 12.64
N GLU A 330 13.72 4.79 11.75
CA GLU A 330 12.71 5.82 12.02
C GLU A 330 11.32 5.23 12.20
N GLU A 331 10.95 4.25 11.37
CA GLU A 331 9.69 3.53 11.52
C GLU A 331 9.70 2.70 12.80
N LEU A 332 10.79 1.96 13.05
CA LEU A 332 10.90 1.15 14.26
C LEU A 332 10.81 2.02 15.53
N ALA A 333 11.49 3.17 15.57
CA ALA A 333 11.40 4.09 16.71
C ALA A 333 9.96 4.52 17.01
N ARG A 334 9.18 4.88 15.98
CA ARG A 334 7.75 5.21 16.16
C ARG A 334 6.91 4.02 16.60
N GLN A 335 7.24 2.82 16.13
CA GLN A 335 6.51 1.61 16.52
C GLN A 335 6.78 1.25 17.98
N LEU A 336 8.00 1.47 18.48
CA LEU A 336 8.33 1.26 19.89
C LEU A 336 7.57 2.21 20.83
N ASP A 337 7.21 3.40 20.34
CA ASP A 337 6.38 4.37 21.08
C ASP A 337 4.85 4.12 20.96
N SER A 338 4.43 3.11 20.18
CA SER A 338 3.02 2.82 19.97
C SER A 338 2.40 1.98 21.09
N GLU A 339 1.06 1.86 21.10
CA GLU A 339 0.35 1.00 22.06
C GLU A 339 0.70 -0.48 21.91
N ASN A 340 1.16 -0.90 20.72
CA ASN A 340 1.47 -2.30 20.40
C ASN A 340 2.87 -2.40 19.75
N PRO A 341 3.95 -2.21 20.54
CA PRO A 341 5.30 -2.23 20.01
C PRO A 341 5.70 -3.65 19.53
N PRO A 342 6.57 -3.75 18.51
CA PRO A 342 7.07 -5.05 18.05
C PRO A 342 7.94 -5.73 19.11
N VAL A 343 7.99 -7.06 19.07
CA VAL A 343 9.01 -7.82 19.80
C VAL A 343 10.34 -7.66 19.09
N LEU A 344 11.35 -7.18 19.81
CA LEU A 344 12.69 -6.93 19.29
C LEU A 344 13.63 -8.09 19.58
N LEU A 345 14.21 -8.68 18.53
CA LEU A 345 15.16 -9.79 18.63
C LEU A 345 16.56 -9.34 18.20
N ASP A 346 17.51 -9.37 19.11
CA ASP A 346 18.93 -9.16 18.83
C ASP A 346 19.58 -10.52 18.55
N VAL A 347 19.98 -10.74 17.29
CA VAL A 347 20.56 -12.00 16.82
C VAL A 347 22.03 -11.79 16.45
N ARG A 348 22.78 -11.05 17.28
CA ARG A 348 24.21 -10.81 17.04
C ARG A 348 25.01 -12.10 17.09
N TRP A 349 25.40 -12.59 15.92
CA TRP A 349 26.29 -13.72 15.74
C TRP A 349 27.22 -13.46 14.55
N LYS A 350 28.49 -13.84 14.69
CA LYS A 350 29.47 -13.80 13.61
C LYS A 350 30.33 -15.05 13.67
N LEU A 351 30.54 -15.67 12.52
CA LEU A 351 31.35 -16.87 12.41
C LEU A 351 32.79 -16.59 12.89
N GLY A 352 33.24 -17.37 13.88
CA GLY A 352 34.54 -17.20 14.52
C GLY A 352 34.56 -16.24 15.72
N ASP A 353 33.44 -15.62 16.05
CA ASP A 353 33.30 -14.73 17.21
C ASP A 353 32.24 -15.29 18.20
N PRO A 354 32.66 -15.81 19.36
CA PRO A 354 31.75 -16.37 20.36
C PRO A 354 31.08 -15.32 21.25
N ASN A 355 31.38 -14.03 21.11
CA ASN A 355 31.04 -13.00 22.09
C ASN A 355 29.71 -12.26 21.80
N GLY A 356 28.83 -12.82 20.99
CA GLY A 356 27.54 -12.21 20.62
C GLY A 356 26.73 -11.71 21.83
N HIS A 357 26.59 -12.56 22.85
CA HIS A 357 25.90 -12.20 24.09
C HIS A 357 26.63 -11.12 24.89
N GLN A 358 27.96 -11.01 24.81
CA GLN A 358 28.69 -9.95 25.49
C GLN A 358 28.44 -8.60 24.79
N HIS A 359 28.47 -8.57 23.46
CA HIS A 359 28.11 -7.38 22.68
C HIS A 359 26.66 -6.95 22.98
N TYR A 360 25.74 -7.93 23.03
CA TYR A 360 24.57 -7.97 23.91
C TYR A 360 24.46 -6.87 24.97
N LEU A 361 25.14 -7.20 26.07
CA LEU A 361 25.16 -6.50 27.34
C LEU A 361 25.84 -5.14 27.25
N GLU A 362 26.75 -4.93 26.30
CA GLU A 362 27.47 -3.67 26.11
C GLU A 362 26.61 -2.58 25.46
N GLY A 363 25.58 -2.98 24.71
CA GLY A 363 24.66 -2.04 24.06
C GLY A 363 23.70 -2.75 23.11
N HIS A 364 22.39 -2.55 23.30
CA HIS A 364 21.32 -3.10 22.45
C HIS A 364 20.16 -2.12 22.31
N LEU A 365 19.28 -2.33 21.34
CA LEU A 365 18.07 -1.53 21.19
C LEU A 365 17.17 -1.64 22.43
N PRO A 366 16.52 -0.55 22.87
CA PRO A 366 15.66 -0.59 24.05
C PRO A 366 14.56 -1.66 23.96
N GLY A 367 14.49 -2.54 24.96
CA GLY A 367 13.51 -3.63 25.00
C GLY A 367 13.82 -4.83 24.11
N ALA A 368 14.99 -4.88 23.46
CA ALA A 368 15.42 -6.06 22.72
C ALA A 368 15.71 -7.27 23.62
N VAL A 369 15.53 -8.45 23.07
CA VAL A 369 15.87 -9.74 23.70
C VAL A 369 16.99 -10.38 22.89
N TYR A 370 18.06 -10.80 23.57
CA TYR A 370 19.12 -11.57 22.94
C TYR A 370 18.62 -12.96 22.54
N VAL A 371 18.90 -13.35 21.29
CA VAL A 371 18.55 -14.66 20.72
C VAL A 371 19.82 -15.37 20.30
N ASP A 372 20.11 -16.49 20.94
CA ASP A 372 21.30 -17.27 20.60
C ASP A 372 21.09 -18.12 19.35
N LEU A 373 21.89 -17.84 18.30
CA LEU A 373 21.77 -18.52 17.02
C LEU A 373 22.01 -20.03 17.13
N HIS A 374 22.96 -20.46 17.97
CA HIS A 374 23.35 -21.86 18.05
C HIS A 374 22.37 -22.69 18.85
N THR A 375 21.83 -22.15 19.94
CA THR A 375 20.97 -22.92 20.86
C THR A 375 19.49 -22.70 20.64
N GLU A 376 19.08 -21.60 20.00
CA GLU A 376 17.66 -21.27 19.86
C GLU A 376 17.18 -21.17 18.41
N LEU A 377 18.09 -20.97 17.45
CA LEU A 377 17.78 -20.89 16.00
C LEU A 377 18.35 -22.07 15.19
N ALA A 378 18.87 -23.09 15.86
CA ALA A 378 19.40 -24.30 15.25
C ALA A 378 19.25 -25.50 16.20
N ALA A 379 19.12 -26.70 15.62
CA ALA A 379 19.35 -27.93 16.36
C ALA A 379 20.87 -28.19 16.52
N PRO A 380 21.29 -29.12 17.41
CA PRO A 380 22.70 -29.48 17.54
C PRO A 380 23.34 -29.89 16.21
N PRO A 381 24.60 -29.50 15.94
CA PRO A 381 25.25 -29.81 14.67
C PRO A 381 25.53 -31.30 14.54
N VAL A 382 25.17 -31.88 13.38
CA VAL A 382 25.47 -33.27 13.02
C VAL A 382 25.98 -33.28 11.58
N PRO A 383 27.11 -33.93 11.24
CA PRO A 383 27.65 -33.92 9.88
C PRO A 383 26.64 -34.32 8.79
N ALA A 384 25.72 -35.22 9.10
CA ALA A 384 24.67 -35.68 8.21
C ALA A 384 23.55 -34.65 7.95
N GLU A 385 23.48 -33.57 8.75
CA GLU A 385 22.44 -32.53 8.67
C GLU A 385 23.02 -31.10 8.53
N GLY A 386 24.34 -30.94 8.72
CA GLY A 386 25.05 -29.67 8.62
C GLY A 386 25.33 -29.01 9.98
N ARG A 387 25.93 -27.80 9.93
CA ARG A 387 26.36 -27.07 11.13
C ARG A 387 25.23 -26.32 11.86
N HIS A 388 24.12 -26.01 11.18
CA HIS A 388 22.93 -25.39 11.79
C HIS A 388 21.64 -26.00 11.22
N PRO A 389 21.35 -27.27 11.55
CA PRO A 389 20.09 -27.90 11.14
C PRO A 389 18.88 -27.11 11.66
N LEU A 390 17.72 -27.30 11.05
CA LEU A 390 16.50 -26.66 11.53
C LEU A 390 16.17 -27.13 12.96
N PRO A 391 15.76 -26.23 13.87
CA PRO A 391 15.32 -26.62 15.20
C PRO A 391 14.01 -27.41 15.14
N ASP A 392 13.78 -28.28 16.14
CA ASP A 392 12.46 -28.86 16.36
C ASP A 392 11.42 -27.75 16.59
N LEU A 393 10.23 -27.92 16.01
CA LEU A 393 9.18 -26.89 16.07
C LEU A 393 8.78 -26.55 17.52
N GLU A 394 8.75 -27.56 18.41
CA GLU A 394 8.45 -27.37 19.83
C GLU A 394 9.53 -26.57 20.55
N ALA A 395 10.80 -26.81 20.23
CA ALA A 395 11.93 -26.08 20.79
C ALA A 395 11.93 -24.62 20.32
N LEU A 396 11.69 -24.39 19.02
CA LEU A 396 11.55 -23.06 18.46
C LEU A 396 10.36 -22.30 19.07
N GLN A 397 9.21 -22.96 19.27
CA GLN A 397 8.05 -22.35 19.93
C GLN A 397 8.36 -21.99 21.38
N ALA A 398 9.04 -22.88 22.12
CA ALA A 398 9.46 -22.58 23.48
C ALA A 398 10.41 -21.39 23.53
N ALA A 399 11.34 -21.27 22.59
CA ALA A 399 12.23 -20.11 22.47
C ALA A 399 11.46 -18.83 22.12
N ALA A 400 10.60 -18.87 21.10
CA ALA A 400 9.77 -17.74 20.69
C ALA A 400 8.91 -17.19 21.84
N ARG A 401 8.32 -18.08 22.65
CA ARG A 401 7.59 -17.66 23.86
C ARG A 401 8.52 -17.03 24.90
N ARG A 402 9.72 -17.56 25.11
CA ARG A 402 10.72 -16.94 26.01
C ARG A 402 11.18 -15.57 25.51
N TRP A 403 11.16 -15.31 24.21
CA TRP A 403 11.44 -13.99 23.66
C TRP A 403 10.27 -13.01 23.81
N GLY A 404 9.11 -13.47 24.28
CA GLY A 404 7.90 -12.66 24.42
C GLY A 404 7.03 -12.58 23.16
N VAL A 405 7.27 -13.43 22.15
CA VAL A 405 6.48 -13.44 20.90
C VAL A 405 5.04 -13.87 21.15
N ARG A 406 4.09 -13.05 20.73
CA ARG A 406 2.65 -13.25 20.91
C ARG A 406 1.91 -13.35 19.59
N GLU A 407 0.76 -13.99 19.59
CA GLU A 407 -0.13 -13.98 18.43
C GLU A 407 -0.58 -12.55 18.09
N GLY A 408 -0.53 -12.19 16.80
CA GLY A 408 -0.93 -10.87 16.30
C GLY A 408 0.05 -9.72 16.59
N VAL A 409 1.15 -9.96 17.33
CA VAL A 409 2.18 -8.95 17.59
C VAL A 409 3.32 -9.10 16.58
N SER A 410 3.74 -7.99 15.96
CA SER A 410 4.83 -8.01 14.98
C SER A 410 6.19 -8.24 15.63
N VAL A 411 7.13 -8.82 14.89
CA VAL A 411 8.49 -9.12 15.33
C VAL A 411 9.48 -8.38 14.44
N VAL A 412 10.49 -7.76 15.04
CA VAL A 412 11.62 -7.16 14.33
C VAL A 412 12.92 -7.78 14.84
N ALA A 413 13.67 -8.41 13.94
CA ALA A 413 14.99 -8.95 14.23
C ALA A 413 16.09 -8.03 13.67
N TYR A 414 17.23 -7.98 14.35
CA TYR A 414 18.39 -7.22 13.88
C TYR A 414 19.70 -7.86 14.37
N ASP A 415 20.80 -7.48 13.74
CA ASP A 415 22.15 -7.77 14.22
C ASP A 415 23.07 -6.55 13.98
N ALA A 416 24.39 -6.75 14.12
CA ALA A 416 25.40 -5.73 13.86
C ALA A 416 26.21 -5.96 12.56
N GLY A 417 25.75 -6.87 11.71
CA GLY A 417 26.49 -7.36 10.54
C GLY A 417 25.70 -7.31 9.23
N GLY A 418 24.72 -6.41 9.12
CA GLY A 418 23.88 -6.29 7.92
C GLY A 418 22.79 -7.37 7.83
N ASN A 419 22.25 -7.83 8.96
CA ASN A 419 21.20 -8.85 9.08
C ASN A 419 21.60 -10.27 8.64
N MET A 420 22.91 -10.55 8.53
CA MET A 420 23.43 -11.87 8.15
C MET A 420 22.94 -13.00 9.06
N ALA A 421 22.85 -12.75 10.36
CA ALA A 421 22.38 -13.70 11.36
C ALA A 421 20.90 -13.47 11.69
N ALA A 422 20.46 -12.21 11.78
CA ALA A 422 19.07 -11.87 12.07
C ALA A 422 18.08 -12.44 11.06
N ALA A 423 18.48 -12.53 9.78
CA ALA A 423 17.67 -13.15 8.74
C ALA A 423 17.33 -14.62 9.03
N ARG A 424 18.13 -15.34 9.83
CA ARG A 424 17.80 -16.71 10.26
C ARG A 424 16.58 -16.74 11.17
N ALA A 425 16.47 -15.81 12.13
CA ALA A 425 15.29 -15.68 12.98
C ALA A 425 14.07 -15.28 12.14
N TRP A 426 14.25 -14.31 11.25
CA TRP A 426 13.21 -13.90 10.29
C TRP A 426 12.67 -15.09 9.49
N TRP A 427 13.56 -15.86 8.88
CA TRP A 427 13.17 -16.99 8.04
C TRP A 427 12.49 -18.10 8.85
N LEU A 428 13.01 -18.45 10.03
CA LEU A 428 12.44 -19.50 10.88
C LEU A 428 11.04 -19.15 11.38
N LEU A 429 10.84 -17.91 11.84
CA LEU A 429 9.52 -17.48 12.31
C LEU A 429 8.49 -17.45 11.17
N ARG A 430 8.90 -17.05 9.96
CA ARG A 430 8.03 -17.12 8.78
C ARG A 430 7.75 -18.54 8.32
N TRP A 431 8.76 -19.41 8.30
CA TRP A 431 8.61 -20.85 8.05
C TRP A 431 7.65 -21.50 9.07
N ALA A 432 7.68 -20.99 10.31
CA ALA A 432 6.82 -21.39 11.41
C ALA A 432 5.44 -20.68 11.44
N GLY A 433 5.11 -19.90 10.41
CA GLY A 433 3.75 -19.38 10.17
C GLY A 433 3.48 -17.95 10.63
N LEU A 434 4.49 -17.20 11.08
CA LEU A 434 4.32 -15.77 11.38
C LEU A 434 4.42 -14.94 10.09
N SER A 435 3.47 -14.04 9.87
CA SER A 435 3.46 -13.15 8.70
C SER A 435 4.20 -11.83 8.96
N GLU A 436 4.09 -11.28 10.16
CA GLU A 436 4.61 -9.96 10.54
C GLU A 436 6.00 -10.01 11.16
N VAL A 437 6.97 -10.55 10.42
CA VAL A 437 8.38 -10.63 10.84
C VAL A 437 9.24 -9.80 9.89
N ARG A 438 10.02 -8.86 10.45
CA ARG A 438 10.81 -7.89 9.68
C ARG A 438 12.24 -7.80 10.18
N LEU A 439 13.13 -7.27 9.35
CA LEU A 439 14.52 -6.98 9.70
C LEU A 439 14.73 -5.47 9.83
N LEU A 440 15.45 -5.02 10.85
CA LEU A 440 15.89 -3.63 10.93
C LEU A 440 16.92 -3.36 9.84
N ASP A 441 16.57 -2.53 8.87
CA ASP A 441 17.44 -2.25 7.73
C ASP A 441 18.69 -1.48 8.16
N GLY A 442 19.87 -2.05 7.89
CA GLY A 442 21.17 -1.58 8.39
C GLY A 442 21.50 -1.99 9.82
N GLY A 443 20.64 -2.79 10.48
CA GLY A 443 20.88 -3.36 11.80
C GLY A 443 21.12 -2.31 12.89
N LEU A 444 21.91 -2.67 13.91
CA LEU A 444 22.19 -1.80 15.05
C LEU A 444 22.83 -0.47 14.66
N ALA A 445 23.67 -0.44 13.61
CA ALA A 445 24.33 0.78 13.15
C ALA A 445 23.32 1.82 12.60
N ALA A 446 22.24 1.36 11.96
CA ALA A 446 21.19 2.25 11.45
C ALA A 446 20.38 2.93 12.57
N TRP A 447 20.47 2.44 13.81
CA TRP A 447 19.84 3.08 14.96
C TRP A 447 20.42 4.47 15.26
N GLY A 448 21.65 4.72 14.83
CA GLY A 448 22.34 6.00 14.97
C GLY A 448 22.57 6.39 16.44
N ASP A 449 22.44 7.67 16.74
CA ASP A 449 22.68 8.23 18.07
C ASP A 449 21.49 8.05 19.05
N ARG A 450 20.47 7.27 18.66
CA ARG A 450 19.33 6.98 19.53
C ARG A 450 19.78 6.14 20.74
N PRO A 451 19.10 6.26 21.89
CA PRO A 451 19.50 5.56 23.10
C PRO A 451 19.59 4.04 22.91
N LEU A 452 20.60 3.44 23.52
CA LEU A 452 20.77 2.00 23.69
C LEU A 452 20.59 1.63 25.16
N GLU A 453 20.11 0.42 25.41
CA GLU A 453 20.13 -0.22 26.72
C GLU A 453 21.41 -1.05 26.89
N THR A 454 21.81 -1.27 28.15
CA THR A 454 22.98 -2.08 28.53
C THR A 454 22.59 -3.08 29.61
N GLY A 455 23.37 -4.14 29.78
CA GLY A 455 23.09 -5.24 30.70
C GLY A 455 22.08 -6.22 30.11
N HIS A 456 21.38 -6.97 30.96
CA HIS A 456 20.49 -8.05 30.50
C HIS A 456 19.21 -7.59 29.79
N GLY A 457 18.95 -6.28 29.73
CA GLY A 457 17.72 -5.72 29.16
C GLY A 457 16.49 -6.10 29.98
N ARG A 458 15.33 -6.16 29.32
CA ARG A 458 14.06 -6.63 29.92
C ARG A 458 13.98 -8.15 29.86
N THR A 459 13.54 -8.77 30.96
CA THR A 459 13.03 -10.14 30.92
C THR A 459 11.59 -10.10 30.42
N PRO A 460 11.30 -10.55 29.18
CA PRO A 460 9.94 -10.52 28.66
C PRO A 460 9.03 -11.50 29.41
N GLU A 461 7.76 -11.13 29.58
CA GLU A 461 6.74 -12.08 29.97
C GLU A 461 6.58 -13.14 28.87
N PRO A 462 6.49 -14.44 29.20
CA PRO A 462 6.31 -15.48 28.20
C PRO A 462 5.14 -15.18 27.27
N GLY A 463 5.42 -15.27 25.98
CA GLY A 463 4.43 -15.10 24.91
C GLY A 463 3.48 -16.28 24.79
N ASP A 464 2.47 -16.12 23.93
CA ASP A 464 1.39 -17.09 23.69
C ASP A 464 1.40 -17.69 22.28
N VAL A 465 2.42 -17.36 21.46
CA VAL A 465 2.49 -17.78 20.05
C VAL A 465 2.33 -19.29 19.86
N VAL A 466 1.63 -19.67 18.79
CA VAL A 466 1.48 -21.06 18.31
C VAL A 466 2.14 -21.18 16.93
N LEU A 467 3.18 -22.01 16.84
CA LEU A 467 3.96 -22.20 15.61
C LEU A 467 3.46 -23.38 14.77
N ARG A 468 3.55 -23.25 13.45
CA ARG A 468 3.23 -24.29 12.46
C ARG A 468 4.31 -24.35 11.40
N SER A 469 5.00 -25.48 11.27
CA SER A 469 6.06 -25.65 10.25
C SER A 469 5.51 -25.70 8.82
N GLY A 470 6.36 -25.40 7.83
CA GLY A 470 6.08 -25.68 6.41
C GLY A 470 5.46 -24.51 5.64
N ASN A 471 5.48 -23.29 6.20
CA ASN A 471 4.96 -22.10 5.53
C ASN A 471 5.97 -21.46 4.55
N LEU A 472 7.21 -21.96 4.52
CA LEU A 472 8.23 -21.62 3.52
C LEU A 472 8.83 -22.90 2.94
N PRO A 473 9.20 -22.92 1.64
CA PRO A 473 9.72 -24.11 1.00
C PRO A 473 11.13 -24.45 1.51
N VAL A 474 11.36 -25.74 1.72
CA VAL A 474 12.63 -26.31 2.21
C VAL A 474 13.04 -27.44 1.27
N LEU A 475 14.32 -27.51 0.94
CA LEU A 475 14.89 -28.60 0.18
C LEU A 475 15.65 -29.57 1.09
N THR A 476 15.55 -30.84 0.77
CA THR A 476 16.47 -31.90 1.17
C THR A 476 17.75 -31.82 0.33
N ILE A 477 18.76 -32.58 0.73
CA ILE A 477 20.03 -32.67 0.02
C ILE A 477 19.89 -33.25 -1.40
N ASP A 478 18.94 -34.17 -1.63
CA ASP A 478 18.69 -34.75 -2.94
C ASP A 478 17.89 -33.81 -3.85
N GLU A 479 16.92 -33.10 -3.30
CA GLU A 479 16.21 -32.04 -4.03
C GLU A 479 17.16 -30.91 -4.43
N ALA A 480 18.10 -30.52 -3.56
CA ALA A 480 19.13 -29.55 -3.89
C ALA A 480 20.05 -30.03 -5.04
N ALA A 481 20.34 -31.34 -5.11
CA ALA A 481 21.14 -31.90 -6.19
C ALA A 481 20.42 -31.86 -7.55
N ALA A 482 19.10 -32.09 -7.55
CA ALA A 482 18.27 -32.08 -8.76
C ALA A 482 17.74 -30.69 -9.14
N PHE A 483 17.85 -29.70 -8.25
CA PHE A 483 17.28 -28.36 -8.45
C PHE A 483 17.78 -27.66 -9.73
N PRO A 484 19.08 -27.69 -10.08
CA PRO A 484 19.59 -27.04 -11.28
C PRO A 484 18.94 -27.51 -12.60
N ASP A 485 18.33 -28.70 -12.63
CA ASP A 485 17.67 -29.24 -13.83
C ASP A 485 16.37 -28.48 -14.18
N HIS A 486 15.76 -27.80 -13.21
CA HIS A 486 14.45 -27.14 -13.38
C HIS A 486 14.35 -25.76 -12.71
N GLY A 487 15.39 -25.31 -11.99
CA GLY A 487 15.39 -24.06 -11.23
C GLY A 487 16.78 -23.46 -11.04
N LEU A 488 16.83 -22.29 -10.41
CA LEU A 488 18.06 -21.58 -10.05
C LEU A 488 18.49 -21.97 -8.65
N LEU A 489 19.60 -22.69 -8.50
CA LEU A 489 20.23 -22.90 -7.20
C LEU A 489 21.30 -21.84 -6.98
N LEU A 490 21.15 -21.02 -5.94
CA LEU A 490 22.09 -19.97 -5.56
C LEU A 490 22.99 -20.42 -4.41
N ASP A 491 24.29 -20.16 -4.54
CA ASP A 491 25.27 -20.27 -3.45
C ASP A 491 25.55 -18.88 -2.87
N ALA A 492 25.08 -18.65 -1.65
CA ALA A 492 25.17 -17.35 -0.97
C ALA A 492 26.53 -17.09 -0.29
N ARG A 493 27.50 -18.01 -0.40
CA ARG A 493 28.84 -17.84 0.18
C ARG A 493 29.66 -16.82 -0.61
N ALA A 494 30.76 -16.36 0.00
CA ALA A 494 31.77 -15.56 -0.68
C ALA A 494 32.31 -16.30 -1.91
N GLY A 495 32.60 -15.55 -2.98
CA GLY A 495 32.92 -16.12 -4.29
C GLY A 495 34.13 -17.06 -4.28
N GLU A 496 35.14 -16.77 -3.47
CA GLU A 496 36.34 -17.60 -3.29
C GLU A 496 36.02 -18.98 -2.67
N ARG A 497 34.98 -19.07 -1.83
CA ARG A 497 34.51 -20.35 -1.27
C ARG A 497 33.77 -21.17 -2.31
N TYR A 498 32.91 -20.51 -3.11
CA TYR A 498 32.21 -21.13 -4.24
C TYR A 498 33.22 -21.69 -5.26
N ARG A 499 34.22 -20.90 -5.66
CA ARG A 499 35.24 -21.33 -6.64
C ARG A 499 36.18 -22.42 -6.10
N GLY A 500 36.16 -22.68 -4.79
CA GLY A 500 37.01 -23.67 -4.14
C GLY A 500 38.46 -23.21 -3.92
N GLU A 501 38.70 -21.90 -3.95
CA GLU A 501 40.02 -21.31 -3.72
C GLU A 501 40.40 -21.34 -2.22
N GLN A 502 39.41 -21.15 -1.36
CA GLN A 502 39.55 -21.19 0.09
C GLN A 502 38.33 -21.87 0.72
N GLU A 503 38.56 -22.87 1.59
CA GLU A 503 37.50 -23.42 2.44
C GLU A 503 38.08 -23.62 3.86
N PRO A 504 37.87 -22.65 4.77
CA PRO A 504 38.49 -22.68 6.08
C PRO A 504 37.72 -23.51 7.12
N ILE A 505 36.53 -24.03 6.79
CA ILE A 505 35.59 -24.57 7.80
C ILE A 505 35.15 -25.98 7.45
N ASP A 506 34.67 -26.17 6.22
CA ASP A 506 34.01 -27.40 5.81
C ASP A 506 35.03 -28.34 5.12
N PRO A 507 34.86 -29.68 5.15
CA PRO A 507 35.93 -30.63 4.77
C PRO A 507 36.32 -30.66 3.29
N ARG A 508 35.52 -30.04 2.41
CA ARG A 508 35.75 -30.01 0.95
C ARG A 508 35.51 -28.61 0.42
N ALA A 509 36.42 -28.11 -0.40
CA ALA A 509 36.28 -26.83 -1.12
C ALA A 509 35.51 -27.00 -2.43
N GLY A 510 34.79 -25.96 -2.87
CA GLY A 510 34.00 -25.94 -4.10
C GLY A 510 32.53 -25.64 -3.85
N HIS A 511 31.67 -26.01 -4.80
CA HIS A 511 30.22 -25.78 -4.77
C HIS A 511 29.42 -26.98 -5.30
N ILE A 512 28.10 -26.95 -5.08
CA ILE A 512 27.14 -27.93 -5.60
C ILE A 512 27.06 -27.75 -7.12
N PRO A 513 27.29 -28.79 -7.94
CA PRO A 513 27.21 -28.66 -9.40
C PRO A 513 25.88 -28.08 -9.87
N GLY A 514 25.95 -27.16 -10.82
CA GLY A 514 24.82 -26.40 -11.36
C GLY A 514 24.42 -25.16 -10.56
N ALA A 515 24.99 -24.95 -9.36
CA ALA A 515 24.74 -23.75 -8.57
C ALA A 515 25.38 -22.50 -9.19
N VAL A 516 24.74 -21.34 -9.02
CA VAL A 516 25.27 -20.03 -9.42
C VAL A 516 25.72 -19.27 -8.18
N SER A 517 26.90 -18.66 -8.24
CA SER A 517 27.42 -17.85 -7.14
C SER A 517 26.61 -16.56 -6.97
N ALA A 518 26.13 -16.31 -5.75
CA ALA A 518 25.42 -15.10 -5.38
C ALA A 518 25.85 -14.62 -3.98
N PRO A 519 27.07 -14.05 -3.84
CA PRO A 519 27.58 -13.66 -2.52
C PRO A 519 26.64 -12.70 -1.80
N THR A 520 26.24 -13.06 -0.58
CA THR A 520 25.14 -12.33 0.06
C THR A 520 25.51 -10.90 0.50
N GLY A 521 26.80 -10.62 0.68
CA GLY A 521 27.31 -9.27 0.99
C GLY A 521 26.99 -8.25 -0.10
N ASP A 522 26.85 -8.70 -1.35
CA ASP A 522 26.51 -7.81 -2.47
C ASP A 522 25.05 -7.34 -2.41
N ASN A 523 24.21 -7.86 -1.50
CA ASN A 523 22.84 -7.38 -1.28
C ASN A 523 22.82 -6.09 -0.47
N LEU A 524 23.95 -5.73 0.13
CA LEU A 524 24.06 -4.56 0.98
C LEU A 524 24.67 -3.38 0.21
N ALA A 525 24.19 -2.19 0.53
CA ALA A 525 24.83 -0.94 0.22
C ALA A 525 26.04 -0.70 1.16
N PRO A 526 26.95 0.25 0.83
CA PRO A 526 28.14 0.50 1.65
C PRO A 526 27.87 0.91 3.10
N ASP A 527 26.67 1.39 3.40
CA ASP A 527 26.23 1.77 4.75
C ASP A 527 25.65 0.59 5.56
N GLY A 528 25.66 -0.62 4.99
CA GLY A 528 25.18 -1.84 5.63
C GLY A 528 23.67 -2.07 5.52
N ARG A 529 22.93 -1.16 4.88
CA ARG A 529 21.51 -1.38 4.52
C ARG A 529 21.38 -2.31 3.34
N PHE A 530 20.22 -2.95 3.18
CA PHE A 530 19.90 -3.63 1.94
C PHE A 530 19.90 -2.61 0.79
N ARG A 531 20.35 -3.05 -0.39
CA ARG A 531 20.14 -2.30 -1.63
C ARG A 531 18.66 -2.09 -1.87
N SER A 532 18.33 -1.06 -2.65
CA SER A 532 16.95 -0.78 -3.03
C SER A 532 16.29 -1.97 -3.72
N VAL A 533 14.96 -2.06 -3.61
CA VAL A 533 14.16 -3.11 -4.25
C VAL A 533 14.48 -3.25 -5.74
N SER A 534 14.63 -2.13 -6.46
CA SER A 534 14.98 -2.13 -7.88
C SER A 534 16.38 -2.65 -8.17
N GLU A 535 17.37 -2.33 -7.33
CA GLU A 535 18.74 -2.83 -7.50
C GLU A 535 18.82 -4.33 -7.20
N LEU A 536 18.12 -4.80 -6.15
CA LEU A 536 18.01 -6.22 -5.82
C LEU A 536 17.32 -6.99 -6.95
N ALA A 537 16.18 -6.49 -7.45
CA ALA A 537 15.46 -7.11 -8.57
C ALA A 537 16.35 -7.18 -9.83
N GLY A 538 17.04 -6.09 -10.18
CA GLY A 538 17.99 -6.08 -11.30
C GLY A 538 19.14 -7.06 -11.13
N ARG A 539 19.71 -7.13 -9.92
CA ARG A 539 20.77 -8.09 -9.58
C ARG A 539 20.29 -9.53 -9.76
N PHE A 540 19.17 -9.90 -9.15
CA PHE A 540 18.65 -11.26 -9.18
C PHE A 540 18.22 -11.68 -10.58
N ALA A 541 17.62 -10.77 -11.36
CA ALA A 541 17.36 -11.00 -12.77
C ALA A 541 18.65 -11.28 -13.56
N GLY A 542 19.73 -10.54 -13.29
CA GLY A 542 21.06 -10.77 -13.87
C GLY A 542 21.68 -12.13 -13.51
N LEU A 543 21.30 -12.71 -12.37
CA LEU A 543 21.67 -14.06 -11.95
C LEU A 543 20.73 -15.15 -12.49
N GLY A 544 19.69 -14.77 -13.24
CA GLY A 544 18.72 -15.67 -13.85
C GLY A 544 17.52 -16.03 -12.97
N ALA A 545 17.23 -15.23 -11.93
CA ALA A 545 16.02 -15.33 -11.12
C ALA A 545 14.89 -14.53 -11.80
N THR A 546 14.39 -15.07 -12.91
CA THR A 546 13.25 -14.52 -13.65
C THR A 546 12.03 -15.42 -13.48
N ASP A 547 11.69 -16.24 -14.48
CA ASP A 547 10.42 -16.96 -14.56
C ASP A 547 10.54 -18.42 -14.08
N ARG A 548 11.51 -18.70 -13.20
CA ARG A 548 11.84 -20.06 -12.76
C ARG A 548 11.99 -20.16 -11.24
N PRO A 549 11.72 -21.34 -10.64
CA PRO A 549 11.90 -21.55 -9.21
C PRO A 549 13.32 -21.23 -8.75
N VAL A 550 13.45 -20.61 -7.58
CA VAL A 550 14.74 -20.26 -6.97
C VAL A 550 14.91 -21.04 -5.67
N ALA A 551 16.12 -21.54 -5.43
CA ALA A 551 16.52 -22.12 -4.16
C ALA A 551 17.88 -21.57 -3.75
N VAL A 552 18.14 -21.51 -2.45
CA VAL A 552 19.38 -20.96 -1.90
C VAL A 552 20.00 -21.91 -0.90
N TYR A 553 21.32 -22.02 -0.95
CA TYR A 553 22.13 -22.56 0.12
C TYR A 553 23.32 -21.64 0.42
N CYS A 554 24.01 -21.92 1.53
CA CYS A 554 25.23 -21.20 1.88
C CYS A 554 26.24 -22.15 2.54
N GLY A 555 26.97 -21.69 3.56
CA GLY A 555 27.78 -22.58 4.40
C GLY A 555 26.92 -23.53 5.25
N SER A 556 25.87 -23.03 5.89
CA SER A 556 25.12 -23.80 6.91
C SER A 556 23.69 -23.28 7.13
N GLY A 557 23.03 -22.75 6.11
CA GLY A 557 21.64 -22.25 6.19
C GLY A 557 21.43 -20.89 6.89
N VAL A 558 22.47 -20.21 7.39
CA VAL A 558 22.34 -18.90 8.06
C VAL A 558 22.30 -17.76 7.03
N THR A 559 23.37 -17.53 6.28
CA THR A 559 23.41 -16.44 5.28
C THR A 559 22.53 -16.72 4.06
N ALA A 560 22.15 -17.98 3.82
CA ALA A 560 21.10 -18.30 2.85
C ALA A 560 19.76 -17.68 3.24
N ALA A 561 19.44 -17.57 4.53
CA ALA A 561 18.24 -16.88 4.98
C ALA A 561 18.29 -15.38 4.67
N HIS A 562 19.47 -14.76 4.75
CA HIS A 562 19.68 -13.37 4.34
C HIS A 562 19.48 -13.18 2.83
N GLU A 563 20.01 -14.09 2.00
CA GLU A 563 19.75 -14.09 0.56
C GLU A 563 18.26 -14.22 0.23
N ILE A 564 17.54 -15.11 0.94
CA ILE A 564 16.08 -15.27 0.78
C ILE A 564 15.34 -14.00 1.22
N ALA A 565 15.80 -13.31 2.28
CA ALA A 565 15.24 -12.02 2.67
C ALA A 565 15.43 -10.96 1.58
N ALA A 566 16.60 -10.91 0.93
CA ALA A 566 16.85 -10.01 -0.21
C ALA A 566 15.97 -10.35 -1.43
N LEU A 567 15.84 -11.63 -1.76
CA LEU A 567 14.94 -12.12 -2.82
C LEU A 567 13.49 -11.75 -2.51
N ALA A 568 13.03 -11.98 -1.28
CA ALA A 568 11.68 -11.62 -0.85
C ALA A 568 11.44 -10.10 -0.89
N ALA A 569 12.42 -9.28 -0.53
CA ALA A 569 12.36 -7.83 -0.68
C ALA A 569 12.24 -7.39 -2.15
N ALA A 570 12.82 -8.17 -3.07
CA ALA A 570 12.67 -8.00 -4.52
C ALA A 570 11.41 -8.67 -5.11
N GLY A 571 10.55 -9.27 -4.27
CA GLY A 571 9.32 -9.95 -4.70
C GLY A 571 9.53 -11.35 -5.28
N ILE A 572 10.67 -11.98 -5.02
CA ILE A 572 11.04 -13.32 -5.51
C ILE A 572 10.95 -14.32 -4.34
N GLU A 573 10.13 -15.35 -4.48
CA GLU A 573 10.07 -16.46 -3.53
C GLU A 573 11.21 -17.45 -3.77
N ALA A 574 11.79 -17.98 -2.69
CA ALA A 574 12.88 -18.94 -2.79
C ALA A 574 12.84 -20.01 -1.68
N ALA A 575 13.24 -21.23 -2.04
CA ALA A 575 13.40 -22.34 -1.12
C ALA A 575 14.75 -22.29 -0.40
N LEU A 576 14.79 -22.72 0.86
CA LEU A 576 16.03 -22.88 1.61
C LEU A 576 16.49 -24.35 1.55
N TYR A 577 17.76 -24.59 1.26
CA TYR A 577 18.42 -25.86 1.59
C TYR A 577 19.20 -25.71 2.91
N PRO A 578 18.65 -26.16 4.07
CA PRO A 578 19.19 -25.81 5.39
C PRO A 578 20.55 -26.44 5.67
N GLY A 579 20.74 -27.70 5.30
CA GLY A 579 22.02 -28.40 5.53
C GLY A 579 23.18 -27.78 4.77
N SER A 580 22.88 -27.17 3.61
CA SER A 580 23.80 -26.28 2.89
C SER A 580 25.14 -26.97 2.58
N TRP A 581 26.20 -26.20 2.32
CA TRP A 581 27.52 -26.76 2.01
C TRP A 581 28.08 -27.64 3.13
N SER A 582 27.81 -27.30 4.39
CA SER A 582 28.29 -28.07 5.53
C SER A 582 27.77 -29.50 5.56
N GLN A 583 26.52 -29.74 5.15
CA GLN A 583 26.01 -31.09 4.97
C GLN A 583 26.63 -31.71 3.71
N TRP A 584 26.53 -31.01 2.56
CA TRP A 584 27.00 -31.53 1.27
C TRP A 584 28.45 -32.02 1.28
N SER A 585 29.35 -31.20 1.82
CA SER A 585 30.79 -31.49 1.91
C SER A 585 31.13 -32.66 2.83
N ASN A 586 30.27 -32.99 3.80
CA ASN A 586 30.43 -34.17 4.66
C ASN A 586 29.98 -35.48 3.99
N HIS A 587 29.32 -35.42 2.82
CA HIS A 587 28.97 -36.61 2.03
C HIS A 587 29.98 -36.83 0.89
N PRO A 588 30.93 -37.77 1.02
CA PRO A 588 32.01 -37.95 0.04
C PRO A 588 31.51 -38.37 -1.35
N ASP A 589 30.41 -39.12 -1.42
CA ASP A 589 29.82 -39.61 -2.67
C ASP A 589 29.15 -38.52 -3.51
N ARG A 590 28.95 -37.32 -2.95
CA ARG A 590 28.34 -36.20 -3.68
C ARG A 590 29.36 -35.44 -4.52
N PRO A 591 29.02 -35.11 -5.78
CA PRO A 591 29.93 -34.40 -6.67
C PRO A 591 30.17 -32.97 -6.18
N VAL A 592 31.34 -32.43 -6.52
CA VAL A 592 31.73 -31.06 -6.17
C VAL A 592 32.36 -30.42 -7.40
N ALA A 593 31.86 -29.23 -7.74
CA ALA A 593 32.41 -28.38 -8.78
C ALA A 593 33.36 -27.33 -8.20
N THR A 594 34.29 -26.84 -9.02
CA THR A 594 35.27 -25.79 -8.67
C THR A 594 35.40 -24.81 -9.83
N GLY A 595 35.97 -23.63 -9.57
CA GLY A 595 36.05 -22.55 -10.55
C GLY A 595 34.77 -21.73 -10.67
N PRO A 596 34.74 -20.75 -11.59
CA PRO A 596 33.60 -19.83 -11.75
C PRO A 596 32.39 -20.45 -12.44
N ASP A 597 32.60 -21.51 -13.24
CA ASP A 597 31.54 -22.14 -14.03
C ASP A 597 30.66 -23.05 -13.16
N PRO A 598 29.31 -22.92 -13.22
CA PRO A 598 28.37 -23.71 -12.42
C PRO A 598 28.55 -25.24 -12.53
N VAL A 599 28.98 -25.74 -13.69
CA VAL A 599 29.08 -27.19 -13.95
C VAL A 599 30.50 -27.73 -13.64
N GLY A 600 31.45 -26.84 -13.33
CA GLY A 600 32.87 -27.17 -13.19
C GLY A 600 33.58 -27.47 -14.52
N PRO A 601 34.92 -27.63 -14.51
CA PRO A 601 35.74 -27.71 -15.74
C PRO A 601 35.67 -29.04 -16.51
N ASN A 602 34.97 -30.07 -16.03
CA ASN A 602 34.92 -31.39 -16.68
C ASN A 602 33.48 -31.89 -16.79
N ARG A 603 32.95 -31.92 -18.02
CA ARG A 603 31.94 -32.91 -18.43
C ARG A 603 32.64 -34.16 -18.94
#